data_AF-A0A1M7RE51-F1
#
_entry.id   AF-A0A1M7RE51-F1
#
_cell.length_a   1.000
_cell.length_b   1.000
_cell.length_c   1.000
_cell.angle_alpha   90.00
_cell.angle_beta   90.00
_cell.angle_gamma   90.00
#
_symmetry.space_group_name_H-M   'P 1'
#
loop_
_entity.id
_entity.type
_entity.pdbx_description
1 polymer ?
#
loop_
_entity_poly.entity_id
_entity_poly.type
_entity_poly.pdbx_seq_one_letter_code
_entity_poly.pdbx_strand_id
1 'polypeptide(L)'
;MKKLALFLLATGIFASACKKDGQGEKGNELKPTGGEFTIEGKSYLSDYTYWTGTDGLVLTNLPQAPEYIENAVQIFVDSLYFSHTYTYMDRNNAAYDRKKHFSNAVVKYTPSGIYGNGQEITGVTGGTMNVSNNGETFTIDFNITVAGRQMQGTYVGKVAGKKF
;
A
#
# COMPACT_ATOMS: atom_id res chain seq x y z
N MET A 1 7.88 59.41 23.68
CA MET A 1 7.94 58.17 22.89
C MET A 1 8.05 58.57 21.42
N LYS A 2 9.21 58.37 20.79
CA LYS A 2 9.51 58.84 19.43
C LYS A 2 9.83 57.64 18.52
N LYS A 3 9.39 57.79 17.26
CA LYS A 3 9.76 57.11 16.01
C LYS A 3 8.80 56.02 15.50
N LEU A 4 7.88 56.49 14.66
CA LEU A 4 7.46 55.82 13.42
C LEU A 4 8.66 55.42 12.57
N ALA A 5 8.55 54.29 11.87
CA ALA A 5 8.93 54.15 10.46
C ALA A 5 8.28 52.88 9.86
N LEU A 6 7.33 53.09 8.94
CA LEU A 6 7.02 52.16 7.84
C LEU A 6 8.31 51.91 7.04
N PHE A 7 8.54 50.69 6.52
CA PHE A 7 9.22 50.53 5.24
C PHE A 7 8.91 49.19 4.54
N LEU A 8 8.21 49.33 3.40
CA LEU A 8 8.31 48.65 2.10
C LEU A 8 8.05 47.13 1.91
N LEU A 9 7.04 46.88 1.07
CA LEU A 9 6.94 45.77 0.10
C LEU A 9 8.24 45.57 -0.70
N ALA A 10 8.58 44.32 -0.99
CA ALA A 10 9.30 43.95 -2.22
C ALA A 10 8.78 42.61 -2.77
N THR A 11 8.04 42.76 -3.87
CA THR A 11 7.78 41.88 -5.02
C THR A 11 8.51 40.54 -5.10
N GLY A 12 7.72 39.51 -5.41
CA GLY A 12 8.20 38.18 -5.76
C GLY A 12 9.01 38.12 -7.05
N ILE A 13 9.76 37.04 -7.16
CA ILE A 13 10.28 36.53 -8.43
C ILE A 13 9.84 35.06 -8.48
N PHE A 14 8.83 34.82 -9.32
CA PHE A 14 8.53 33.49 -9.83
C PHE A 14 9.74 33.06 -10.66
N ALA A 15 10.55 32.15 -10.14
CA ALA A 15 11.49 31.41 -10.97
C ALA A 15 10.70 30.36 -11.75
N SER A 16 10.20 30.77 -12.93
CA SER A 16 9.82 29.86 -14.01
C SER A 16 11.10 29.17 -14.49
N ALA A 17 11.43 28.03 -13.90
CA ALA A 17 12.45 27.15 -14.43
C ALA A 17 11.88 26.41 -15.65
N CYS A 18 12.57 26.60 -16.76
CA CYS A 18 12.23 26.19 -18.11
C CYS A 18 11.78 24.72 -18.23
N LYS A 19 10.72 24.54 -19.01
CA LYS A 19 10.34 23.29 -19.64
C LYS A 19 11.54 22.69 -20.38
N LYS A 20 11.87 21.45 -20.06
CA LYS A 20 12.59 20.56 -20.96
C LYS A 20 11.58 19.54 -21.47
N ASP A 21 10.99 19.84 -22.61
CA ASP A 21 10.24 18.85 -23.39
C ASP A 21 11.23 17.78 -23.87
N GLY A 22 10.97 16.53 -23.51
CA GLY A 22 11.82 15.42 -23.91
C GLY A 22 11.42 14.10 -23.26
N GLN A 23 10.67 13.32 -24.03
CA GLN A 23 10.39 11.88 -23.89
C GLN A 23 9.23 11.45 -22.98
N GLY A 24 8.05 11.41 -23.60
CA GLY A 24 7.13 10.27 -23.51
C GLY A 24 6.62 9.93 -22.11
N GLU A 25 5.51 10.56 -21.73
CA GLU A 25 4.68 10.15 -20.60
C GLU A 25 4.30 8.67 -20.75
N LYS A 26 5.06 7.80 -20.07
CA LYS A 26 4.69 6.42 -19.81
C LYS A 26 4.03 6.35 -18.44
N GLY A 27 2.70 6.45 -18.45
CA GLY A 27 1.83 5.93 -17.39
C GLY A 27 1.75 6.80 -16.15
N ASN A 28 0.57 6.82 -15.53
CA ASN A 28 0.36 7.35 -14.19
C ASN A 28 1.35 6.71 -13.22
N GLU A 29 2.45 7.40 -12.89
CA GLU A 29 3.28 7.02 -11.75
C GLU A 29 2.42 7.14 -10.49
N LEU A 30 2.03 6.00 -9.93
CA LEU A 30 1.42 5.89 -8.62
C LEU A 30 2.43 6.39 -7.59
N LYS A 31 2.44 7.69 -7.33
CA LYS A 31 3.30 8.25 -6.28
C LYS A 31 2.68 7.91 -4.92
N PRO A 32 3.35 7.10 -4.09
CA PRO A 32 2.84 6.79 -2.76
C PRO A 32 2.93 7.97 -1.81
N THR A 33 2.03 7.97 -0.82
CA THR A 33 2.03 8.94 0.28
C THR A 33 2.49 8.35 1.60
N GLY A 34 2.79 7.04 1.66
CA GLY A 34 3.50 6.38 2.74
C GLY A 34 2.70 5.25 3.39
N GLY A 35 3.27 4.66 4.44
CA GLY A 35 2.68 3.55 5.18
C GLY A 35 3.76 2.62 5.70
N GLU A 36 3.39 1.73 6.60
CA GLU A 36 4.29 0.72 7.14
C GLU A 36 3.53 -0.58 7.36
N PHE A 37 4.19 -1.70 7.17
CA PHE A 37 3.72 -2.97 7.67
C PHE A 37 4.78 -3.64 8.52
N THR A 38 4.34 -4.49 9.42
CA THR A 38 5.20 -5.27 10.30
C THR A 38 5.07 -6.74 9.98
N ILE A 39 6.22 -7.42 9.94
CA ILE A 39 6.31 -8.88 9.87
C ILE A 39 7.10 -9.30 11.09
N GLU A 40 6.47 -10.06 11.98
CA GLU A 40 7.09 -10.50 13.24
C GLU A 40 7.65 -9.33 14.08
N GLY A 41 6.95 -8.19 14.07
CA GLY A 41 7.35 -6.98 14.81
C GLY A 41 8.44 -6.14 14.15
N LYS A 42 9.01 -6.57 13.01
CA LYS A 42 9.92 -5.76 12.20
C LYS A 42 9.15 -4.91 11.21
N SER A 43 9.35 -3.59 11.23
CA SER A 43 8.69 -2.66 10.32
C SER A 43 9.36 -2.59 8.95
N TYR A 44 8.54 -2.42 7.93
CA TYR A 44 8.89 -2.22 6.54
C TYR A 44 8.01 -1.09 5.99
N LEU A 45 8.56 -0.28 5.10
CA LEU A 45 7.77 0.75 4.42
C LEU A 45 6.73 0.09 3.50
N SER A 46 5.54 0.67 3.44
CA SER A 46 4.49 0.27 2.50
C SER A 46 4.35 1.32 1.41
N ASP A 47 5.43 1.57 0.68
CA ASP A 47 5.48 2.62 -0.33
C ASP A 47 4.78 2.21 -1.63
N TYR A 48 4.41 0.97 -1.87
CA TYR A 48 3.75 0.63 -3.13
C TYR A 48 2.63 -0.36 -2.95
N THR A 49 1.69 -0.29 -3.88
CA THR A 49 0.62 -1.27 -3.99
C THR A 49 0.29 -1.53 -5.45
N TYR A 50 0.02 -2.79 -5.76
CA TYR A 50 -0.34 -3.22 -7.10
C TYR A 50 -1.19 -4.50 -7.04
N TRP A 51 -1.86 -4.79 -8.15
CA TRP A 51 -2.66 -6.00 -8.28
C TRP A 51 -1.88 -7.11 -8.97
N THR A 52 -1.89 -8.31 -8.38
CA THR A 52 -1.45 -9.55 -9.05
C THR A 52 -2.67 -10.35 -9.47
N GLY A 53 -2.69 -10.78 -10.74
CA GLY A 53 -3.78 -11.58 -11.31
C GLY A 53 -5.18 -10.99 -11.12
N THR A 54 -6.17 -11.86 -10.93
CA THR A 54 -7.58 -11.49 -10.75
C THR A 54 -7.91 -10.95 -9.37
N ASP A 55 -7.14 -11.29 -8.33
CA ASP A 55 -7.62 -11.22 -6.96
C ASP A 55 -6.54 -11.02 -5.88
N GLY A 56 -5.34 -10.50 -6.19
CA GLY A 56 -4.32 -10.21 -5.18
C GLY A 56 -3.96 -8.73 -5.08
N LEU A 57 -4.17 -8.09 -3.93
CA LEU A 57 -3.62 -6.77 -3.63
C LEU A 57 -2.31 -6.91 -2.88
N VAL A 58 -1.22 -6.44 -3.47
CA VAL A 58 0.11 -6.46 -2.86
C VAL A 58 0.38 -5.12 -2.19
N LEU A 59 0.93 -5.15 -0.98
CA LEU A 59 1.48 -4.01 -0.24
C LEU A 59 2.97 -4.27 -0.01
N THR A 60 3.83 -3.34 -0.39
CA THR A 60 5.28 -3.59 -0.49
C THR A 60 6.12 -2.34 -0.29
N ASN A 61 7.41 -2.53 -0.02
CA ASN A 61 8.39 -1.46 0.08
C ASN A 61 9.10 -1.14 -1.26
N LEU A 62 8.75 -1.82 -2.35
CA LEU A 62 9.46 -1.69 -3.64
C LEU A 62 8.53 -1.41 -4.84
N PRO A 63 8.95 -0.57 -5.80
CA PRO A 63 8.14 -0.19 -6.97
C PRO A 63 7.95 -1.33 -7.99
N GLN A 64 8.85 -2.32 -8.00
CA GLN A 64 8.84 -3.44 -8.93
C GLN A 64 9.52 -4.64 -8.25
N ALA A 65 8.92 -5.82 -8.34
CA ALA A 65 9.48 -7.06 -7.78
C ALA A 65 10.89 -7.29 -8.37
N PRO A 66 11.97 -7.15 -7.59
CA PRO A 66 13.32 -7.31 -8.10
C PRO A 66 13.69 -8.79 -8.22
N GLU A 67 14.90 -9.09 -8.70
CA GLU A 67 15.46 -10.46 -8.69
C GLU A 67 15.66 -11.03 -7.25
N TYR A 68 15.37 -10.24 -6.21
CA TYR A 68 15.31 -10.67 -4.81
C TYR A 68 13.91 -10.65 -4.22
N ILE A 69 13.76 -11.33 -3.09
CA ILE A 69 12.52 -11.45 -2.36
C ILE A 69 12.10 -10.07 -1.84
N GLU A 70 11.03 -9.57 -2.46
CA GLU A 70 10.22 -8.44 -2.05
C GLU A 70 9.67 -8.67 -0.63
N ASN A 71 9.83 -7.69 0.27
CA ASN A 71 9.05 -7.72 1.52
C ASN A 71 7.66 -7.23 1.16
N ALA A 72 6.68 -8.12 1.22
CA ALA A 72 5.34 -7.84 0.79
C ALA A 72 4.30 -8.61 1.59
N VAL A 73 3.14 -7.98 1.75
CA VAL A 73 1.91 -8.63 2.17
C VAL A 73 0.95 -8.57 1.01
N GLN A 74 0.52 -9.73 0.52
CA GLN A 74 -0.52 -9.86 -0.49
C GLN A 74 -1.80 -10.35 0.17
N ILE A 75 -2.88 -9.57 0.08
CA ILE A 75 -4.21 -9.93 0.59
C ILE A 75 -5.14 -10.17 -0.60
N PHE A 76 -5.85 -11.30 -0.59
CA PHE A 76 -6.67 -11.69 -1.74
C PHE A 76 -8.08 -11.11 -1.66
N VAL A 77 -8.31 -10.03 -2.40
CA VAL A 77 -9.60 -9.34 -2.55
C VAL A 77 -9.84 -9.02 -4.01
N ASP A 78 -11.10 -8.83 -4.42
CA ASP A 78 -11.40 -8.53 -5.82
C ASP A 78 -11.36 -7.04 -6.15
N SER A 79 -11.86 -6.23 -5.23
CA SER A 79 -12.00 -4.79 -5.37
C SER A 79 -11.75 -4.14 -4.03
N LEU A 80 -11.28 -2.90 -4.04
CA LEU A 80 -11.32 -2.04 -2.85
C LEU A 80 -12.64 -1.24 -2.76
N TYR A 81 -13.51 -1.31 -3.77
CA TYR A 81 -14.77 -0.56 -3.82
C TYR A 81 -15.98 -1.34 -3.29
N PHE A 82 -15.84 -2.63 -2.97
CA PHE A 82 -16.97 -3.46 -2.55
C PHE A 82 -17.34 -3.32 -1.08
N SER A 83 -16.36 -3.07 -0.21
CA SER A 83 -16.55 -2.93 1.23
C SER A 83 -15.52 -1.99 1.84
N HIS A 84 -15.91 -1.34 2.93
CA HIS A 84 -15.00 -0.60 3.81
C HIS A 84 -14.22 -1.52 4.75
N THR A 85 -14.71 -2.75 4.96
CA THR A 85 -14.06 -3.74 5.81
C THR A 85 -14.16 -5.10 5.15
N TYR A 86 -13.01 -5.74 4.96
CA TYR A 86 -12.90 -7.14 4.62
C TYR A 86 -12.52 -7.95 5.85
N THR A 87 -13.14 -9.09 6.06
CA THR A 87 -12.81 -10.00 7.17
C THR A 87 -12.38 -11.36 6.63
N TYR A 88 -11.48 -12.04 7.33
CA TYR A 88 -11.10 -13.40 6.95
C TYR A 88 -12.31 -14.33 7.06
N MET A 89 -12.54 -15.11 6.02
CA MET A 89 -13.44 -16.26 6.06
C MET A 89 -12.93 -17.35 5.11
N ASP A 90 -12.92 -18.60 5.58
CA ASP A 90 -12.57 -19.75 4.75
C ASP A 90 -13.47 -19.80 3.51
N ARG A 91 -12.88 -20.04 2.34
CA ARG A 91 -13.60 -20.05 1.06
C ARG A 91 -14.69 -21.13 0.98
N ASN A 92 -14.54 -22.22 1.75
CA ASN A 92 -15.51 -23.30 1.81
C ASN A 92 -16.66 -23.02 2.80
N ASN A 93 -16.59 -21.92 3.56
CA ASN A 93 -17.68 -21.51 4.43
C ASN A 93 -18.87 -21.04 3.57
N ALA A 94 -20.08 -21.54 3.85
CA ALA A 94 -21.28 -21.18 3.12
C ALA A 94 -21.64 -19.67 3.19
N ALA A 95 -21.14 -18.96 4.21
CA ALA A 95 -21.31 -17.51 4.36
C ALA A 95 -20.24 -16.68 3.62
N TYR A 96 -19.30 -17.33 2.92
CA TYR A 96 -18.24 -16.62 2.20
C TYR A 96 -18.81 -15.71 1.10
N ASP A 97 -18.50 -14.42 1.18
CA ASP A 97 -18.86 -13.41 0.20
C ASP A 97 -17.60 -12.67 -0.24
N ARG A 98 -17.21 -12.83 -1.50
CA ARG A 98 -16.02 -12.20 -2.08
C ARG A 98 -16.03 -10.66 -2.03
N LYS A 99 -17.21 -10.04 -1.85
CA LYS A 99 -17.35 -8.58 -1.68
C LYS A 99 -17.02 -8.11 -0.27
N LYS A 100 -16.99 -9.02 0.71
CA LYS A 100 -16.82 -8.72 2.14
C LYS A 100 -15.70 -9.51 2.80
N HIS A 101 -15.23 -10.58 2.18
CA HIS A 101 -14.29 -11.50 2.78
C HIS A 101 -13.08 -11.74 1.88
N PHE A 102 -11.91 -11.84 2.51
CA PHE A 102 -10.74 -12.47 1.90
C PHE A 102 -10.59 -13.87 2.48
N SER A 103 -10.10 -14.81 1.67
CA SER A 103 -9.87 -16.20 2.11
C SER A 103 -8.40 -16.59 2.11
N ASN A 104 -7.52 -15.73 1.56
CA ASN A 104 -6.10 -16.02 1.45
C ASN A 104 -5.24 -14.77 1.65
N ALA A 105 -4.01 -15.00 2.11
CA ALA A 105 -2.95 -14.02 2.14
C ALA A 105 -1.59 -14.72 1.95
N VAL A 106 -0.66 -14.02 1.30
CA VAL A 106 0.72 -14.47 1.11
C VAL A 106 1.63 -13.39 1.68
N VAL A 107 2.61 -13.78 2.50
CA VAL A 107 3.60 -12.86 3.05
C VAL A 107 4.97 -13.31 2.58
N LYS A 108 5.70 -12.40 1.95
CA LYS A 108 7.07 -12.62 1.49
C LYS A 108 7.99 -11.67 2.25
N TYR A 109 9.11 -12.15 2.75
CA TYR A 109 10.05 -11.30 3.48
C TYR A 109 11.42 -11.93 3.62
N THR A 110 12.43 -11.12 3.92
CA THR A 110 13.77 -11.58 4.27
C THR A 110 14.04 -11.36 5.76
N PRO A 111 13.94 -12.41 6.62
CA PRO A 111 14.09 -12.26 8.07
C PRO A 111 15.47 -11.70 8.45
N SER A 112 16.53 -12.26 7.85
CA SER A 112 17.93 -11.92 8.14
C SER A 112 18.42 -10.63 7.49
N GLY A 113 17.65 -10.05 6.55
CA GLY A 113 18.11 -8.95 5.70
C GLY A 113 19.20 -9.32 4.69
N ILE A 114 19.58 -10.60 4.60
CA ILE A 114 20.59 -11.09 3.64
C ILE A 114 19.88 -11.49 2.34
N TYR A 115 20.29 -10.87 1.24
CA TYR A 115 19.79 -11.15 -0.11
C TYR A 115 19.84 -12.66 -0.42
N GLY A 116 18.72 -13.23 -0.90
CA GLY A 116 18.62 -14.64 -1.30
C GLY A 116 18.06 -15.59 -0.23
N ASN A 117 17.85 -15.14 1.02
CA ASN A 117 17.29 -15.95 2.11
C ASN A 117 15.84 -15.59 2.47
N GLY A 118 15.06 -15.14 1.49
CA GLY A 118 13.68 -14.77 1.75
C GLY A 118 12.79 -16.00 2.00
N GLN A 119 11.69 -15.74 2.69
CA GLN A 119 10.68 -16.70 3.07
C GLN A 119 9.35 -16.27 2.45
N GLU A 120 8.54 -17.26 2.11
CA GLU A 120 7.13 -17.10 1.77
C GLU A 120 6.32 -17.90 2.78
N ILE A 121 5.33 -17.26 3.39
CA ILE A 121 4.39 -17.91 4.30
C ILE A 121 2.95 -17.67 3.83
N THR A 122 2.13 -18.70 3.99
CA THR A 122 0.72 -18.75 3.60
C THR A 122 -0.10 -19.38 4.73
N GLY A 123 -1.39 -19.61 4.53
CA GLY A 123 -2.26 -20.18 5.55
C GLY A 123 -2.76 -19.11 6.51
N VAL A 124 -3.59 -18.21 5.97
CA VAL A 124 -4.28 -17.21 6.78
C VAL A 124 -5.36 -17.88 7.63
N THR A 125 -5.44 -17.49 8.90
CA THR A 125 -6.37 -18.08 9.87
C THR A 125 -7.29 -17.06 10.54
N GLY A 126 -7.08 -15.77 10.26
CA GLY A 126 -7.85 -14.70 10.87
C GLY A 126 -7.40 -13.33 10.40
N GLY A 127 -8.23 -12.32 10.63
CA GLY A 127 -7.87 -10.93 10.43
C GLY A 127 -8.92 -10.08 9.74
N THR A 128 -8.56 -8.81 9.59
CA THR A 128 -9.37 -7.79 8.94
C THR A 128 -8.49 -6.88 8.07
N MET A 129 -9.11 -6.30 7.04
CA MET A 129 -8.56 -5.24 6.23
C MET A 129 -9.62 -4.15 6.08
N ASN A 130 -9.35 -2.98 6.64
CA ASN A 130 -10.18 -1.80 6.50
C ASN A 130 -9.68 -0.95 5.34
N VAL A 131 -10.63 -0.34 4.64
CA VAL A 131 -10.39 0.46 3.45
C VAL A 131 -11.21 1.73 3.56
N SER A 132 -10.55 2.86 3.41
CA SER A 132 -11.19 4.15 3.17
C SER A 132 -10.68 4.77 1.89
N ASN A 133 -11.53 5.55 1.23
CA ASN A 133 -11.23 6.19 -0.04
C ASN A 133 -11.78 7.62 -0.01
N ASN A 134 -10.93 8.60 -0.29
CA ASN A 134 -11.30 10.01 -0.35
C ASN A 134 -11.38 10.56 -1.80
N GLY A 135 -11.47 9.68 -2.79
CA GLY A 135 -11.59 9.99 -4.21
C GLY A 135 -10.30 9.72 -4.99
N GLU A 136 -9.17 10.17 -4.45
CA GLU A 136 -7.85 10.03 -5.10
C GLU A 136 -6.89 9.11 -4.33
N THR A 137 -7.06 9.02 -3.00
CA THR A 137 -6.19 8.26 -2.11
C THR A 137 -6.97 7.19 -1.38
N PHE A 138 -6.41 5.99 -1.31
CA PHE A 138 -6.85 4.92 -0.44
C PHE A 138 -6.02 4.92 0.85
N THR A 139 -6.70 4.70 1.97
CA THR A 139 -6.06 4.26 3.21
C THR A 139 -6.50 2.82 3.46
N ILE A 140 -5.53 1.93 3.60
CA ILE A 140 -5.74 0.50 3.82
C ILE A 140 -5.05 0.14 5.13
N ASP A 141 -5.80 -0.32 6.11
CA ASP A 141 -5.29 -0.80 7.38
C ASP A 141 -5.59 -2.28 7.51
N PHE A 142 -4.59 -3.13 7.74
CA PHE A 142 -4.80 -4.56 7.91
C PHE A 142 -4.19 -5.06 9.21
N ASN A 143 -4.84 -6.08 9.77
CA ASN A 143 -4.34 -6.89 10.87
C ASN A 143 -4.76 -8.33 10.61
N ILE A 144 -3.82 -9.18 10.23
CA ILE A 144 -4.06 -10.54 9.77
C ILE A 144 -3.12 -11.53 10.44
N THR A 145 -3.57 -12.77 10.57
CA THR A 145 -2.77 -13.89 11.08
C THR A 145 -2.48 -14.87 9.95
N VAL A 146 -1.21 -15.05 9.62
CA VAL A 146 -0.73 -15.95 8.56
C VAL A 146 0.27 -16.94 9.15
N ALA A 147 0.06 -18.24 8.95
CA ALA A 147 0.87 -19.30 9.56
C ALA A 147 1.03 -19.15 11.10
N GLY A 148 -0.02 -18.67 11.78
CA GLY A 148 0.00 -18.41 13.23
C GLY A 148 0.77 -17.14 13.65
N ARG A 149 1.24 -16.33 12.69
CA ARG A 149 2.02 -15.11 12.94
C ARG A 149 1.18 -13.88 12.61
N GLN A 150 1.24 -12.87 13.49
CA GLN A 150 0.54 -11.61 13.27
C GLN A 150 1.28 -10.71 12.29
N MET A 151 0.53 -10.11 11.38
CA MET A 151 0.96 -9.11 10.42
C MET A 151 0.01 -7.93 10.54
N GLN A 152 0.54 -6.73 10.70
CA GLN A 152 -0.26 -5.52 10.73
C GLN A 152 0.41 -4.47 9.88
N GLY A 153 -0.40 -3.65 9.21
CA GLY A 153 0.16 -2.56 8.41
C GLY A 153 -0.88 -1.59 7.91
N THR A 154 -0.37 -0.46 7.45
CA THR A 154 -1.11 0.64 6.86
C THR A 154 -0.48 0.99 5.53
N TYR A 155 -1.31 1.29 4.54
CA TYR A 155 -0.92 1.92 3.30
C TYR A 155 -1.76 3.16 3.06
N VAL A 156 -1.12 4.23 2.63
CA VAL A 156 -1.76 5.46 2.19
C VAL A 156 -1.21 5.83 0.82
N GLY A 157 -2.08 5.83 -0.18
CA GLY A 157 -1.65 6.21 -1.53
C GLY A 157 -2.66 5.90 -2.62
N LYS A 158 -2.23 6.15 -3.86
CA LYS A 158 -3.01 5.81 -5.04
C LYS A 158 -2.91 4.32 -5.29
N VAL A 159 -4.05 3.66 -5.41
CA VAL A 159 -4.14 2.27 -5.86
C VAL A 159 -4.58 2.29 -7.32
N ALA A 160 -3.89 1.58 -8.21
CA ALA A 160 -4.42 1.32 -9.55
C ALA A 160 -5.78 0.63 -9.41
N GLY A 161 -6.86 1.30 -9.80
CA GLY A 161 -8.21 0.80 -9.56
C GLY A 161 -8.54 -0.41 -10.43
N LYS A 162 -8.99 -1.52 -9.81
CA LYS A 162 -9.91 -2.45 -10.45
C LYS A 162 -11.32 -1.86 -10.36
N LYS A 163 -11.68 -1.06 -11.36
CA LYS A 163 -13.06 -0.65 -11.58
C LYS A 163 -13.71 -1.76 -12.41
N PHE A 164 -14.62 -2.51 -11.80
CA PHE A 164 -15.47 -3.46 -12.50
C PHE A 164 -16.54 -2.72 -13.29
#